data_AF-A0A1V9YWK6-F1
#
_entry.id   AF-A0A1V9YWK6-F1
#
_cell.length_a   1.000
_cell.length_b   1.000
_cell.length_c   1.000
_cell.angle_alpha   90.00
_cell.angle_beta   90.00
_cell.angle_gamma   90.00
#
_symmetry.space_group_name_H-M   'P 1'
#
loop_
_entity.id
_entity.type
_entity.pdbx_description
1 polymer ?
#
loop_
_entity_poly.entity_id
_entity_poly.type
_entity_poly.pdbx_seq_one_letter_code
_entity_poly.pdbx_strand_id
1 'polypeptide(L)'
;MAARVLTDHDLFLFNVQYQHGLPLEARQVVALAAQQYPSPYADLEYVQKMSCEGRIPNYALFLFGLYEAPALPLHLAIVAGNLRHVESLTIWQPTWVSPDAVALAAICGQLHILQYLATMPNGAPTTTAMDLAAMNGYLNIVEWLHGLSDGPGCTVQAMDGAVAYGHLDVVAFLHERRTEGCTTLALAAAVCNGHTPVADFLLSPAEPSSPQLKHHRSAPGSNLLRTIQVLVTHNFAANLNKQVIDAVMEIHGFDALQFLHESGIRRIDQECVDYIIKTKDRASIEYALRHVLVTNDKWPLESLGDSGCLWELQEELPWALWQPRTMHDDPRHWPSAFKAMDIAAALGDLPTVQLLHRLRLDCCSASAMDHACARGHLDVAQWLLAHRTEGCTRDAMTFAAAEGHAKVVEWLHDVLGMPCSENVLANAAARGDLFMLTYLLAMPKLDEPTANDTGSLSTAILPDGCLQYSSGCYAVDAAAANGHLEAVRLLQLHRASTDAMDRAASNGHLDVVTFLHAQRTEGCTDRAFVGAIAGGHDVVFEFLIAHYATAVTDHVELYVEAAKQGRVATMAMLSALLPLELTLRQVDKMVLYAARANHVDLLQWLANAIGTEDNDDELLHA
;
A
#
# COMPACT_ATOMS: atom_id res chain seq x y z
N MET A 1 -25.50 -30.23 3.58
CA MET A 1 -26.92 -30.45 3.21
C MET A 1 -27.55 -29.21 2.60
N ALA A 2 -27.29 -28.00 3.11
CA ALA A 2 -27.81 -26.72 2.58
C ALA A 2 -27.34 -26.36 1.14
N ALA A 3 -26.12 -26.70 0.75
CA ALA A 3 -25.60 -26.43 -0.61
C ALA A 3 -26.32 -27.23 -1.73
N ARG A 4 -26.97 -28.35 -1.38
CA ARG A 4 -27.75 -29.17 -2.33
C ARG A 4 -29.15 -28.60 -2.61
N VAL A 5 -29.69 -27.79 -1.70
CA VAL A 5 -31.04 -27.20 -1.82
C VAL A 5 -31.05 -26.00 -2.77
N LEU A 6 -29.94 -25.26 -2.83
CA LEU A 6 -29.77 -24.10 -3.72
C LEU A 6 -29.29 -24.45 -5.13
N THR A 7 -28.82 -25.68 -5.34
CA THR A 7 -28.31 -26.15 -6.63
C THR A 7 -29.34 -26.97 -7.42
N ASP A 8 -30.46 -27.33 -6.80
CA ASP A 8 -31.49 -28.17 -7.41
C ASP A 8 -32.74 -27.34 -7.77
N HIS A 9 -32.94 -27.13 -9.08
CA HIS A 9 -33.99 -26.30 -9.66
C HIS A 9 -35.39 -26.74 -9.23
N ASP A 10 -35.60 -28.05 -9.06
CA ASP A 10 -36.90 -28.62 -8.72
C ASP A 10 -37.23 -28.46 -7.22
N LEU A 11 -36.22 -28.36 -6.36
CA LEU A 11 -36.38 -28.25 -4.90
C LEU A 11 -36.61 -26.81 -4.44
N PHE A 12 -36.06 -25.83 -5.17
CA PHE A 12 -36.43 -24.42 -5.04
C PHE A 12 -37.88 -24.18 -5.52
N LEU A 13 -38.27 -24.78 -6.64
CA LEU A 13 -39.65 -24.74 -7.13
C LEU A 13 -40.63 -25.41 -6.15
N PHE A 14 -40.21 -26.49 -5.47
CA PHE A 14 -41.02 -27.16 -4.43
C PHE A 14 -41.27 -26.30 -3.19
N ASN A 15 -40.29 -25.49 -2.77
CA ASN A 15 -40.44 -24.52 -1.67
C ASN A 15 -41.34 -23.33 -2.03
N VAL A 16 -41.35 -22.91 -3.29
CA VAL A 16 -42.20 -21.83 -3.79
C VAL A 16 -43.64 -22.33 -4.04
N GLN A 17 -43.83 -23.60 -4.41
CA GLN A 17 -45.15 -24.21 -4.65
C GLN A 17 -45.94 -24.59 -3.38
N TYR A 18 -45.31 -24.64 -2.20
CA TYR A 18 -45.98 -24.95 -0.93
C TYR A 18 -46.58 -23.68 -0.27
N GLN A 19 -47.53 -23.03 -0.96
CA GLN A 19 -48.38 -21.99 -0.39
C GLN A 19 -49.42 -22.63 0.53
N HIS A 20 -49.22 -22.63 1.86
CA HIS A 20 -50.25 -22.45 2.91
C HIS A 20 -49.60 -22.47 4.31
N GLY A 21 -49.14 -21.29 4.77
CA GLY A 21 -48.73 -21.07 6.16
C GLY A 21 -47.27 -21.42 6.45
N LEU A 22 -46.42 -20.39 6.57
CA LEU A 22 -45.07 -20.51 7.13
C LEU A 22 -45.16 -20.67 8.66
N PRO A 23 -44.54 -21.69 9.26
CA PRO A 23 -43.89 -21.56 10.55
C PRO A 23 -42.36 -21.58 10.36
N LEU A 24 -41.64 -20.86 11.23
CA LEU A 24 -40.19 -20.92 11.51
C LEU A 24 -39.39 -21.84 10.54
N GLU A 25 -38.49 -21.39 9.65
CA GLU A 25 -37.47 -20.36 9.77
C GLU A 25 -36.94 -19.97 8.37
N ALA A 26 -37.82 -19.56 7.45
CA ALA A 26 -37.38 -18.96 6.18
C ALA A 26 -36.44 -17.75 6.40
N ARG A 27 -36.63 -17.01 7.51
CA ARG A 27 -35.72 -15.95 7.96
C ARG A 27 -34.32 -16.45 8.33
N GLN A 28 -34.18 -17.63 8.96
CA GLN A 28 -32.84 -18.16 9.29
C GLN A 28 -32.18 -18.80 8.06
N VAL A 29 -32.95 -19.41 7.16
CA VAL A 29 -32.41 -19.94 5.89
C VAL A 29 -31.93 -18.80 4.99
N VAL A 30 -32.66 -17.68 4.94
CA VAL A 30 -32.24 -16.45 4.23
C VAL A 30 -31.07 -15.77 4.96
N ALA A 31 -31.06 -15.72 6.30
CA ALA A 31 -29.95 -15.15 7.08
C ALA A 31 -28.66 -15.99 7.02
N LEU A 32 -28.75 -17.32 6.93
CA LEU A 32 -27.60 -18.20 6.69
C LEU A 32 -27.12 -18.13 5.23
N ALA A 33 -28.02 -18.03 4.27
CA ALA A 33 -27.65 -17.82 2.86
C ALA A 33 -26.99 -16.45 2.62
N ALA A 34 -27.27 -15.45 3.46
CA ALA A 34 -26.65 -14.13 3.42
C ALA A 34 -25.19 -14.11 3.94
N GLN A 35 -24.71 -15.17 4.60
CA GLN A 35 -23.35 -15.25 5.13
C GLN A 35 -22.36 -15.99 4.20
N GLN A 36 -22.86 -16.77 3.23
CA GLN A 36 -22.09 -17.32 2.11
C GLN A 36 -23.00 -17.40 0.87
N TYR A 37 -22.84 -16.46 -0.07
CA TYR A 37 -23.67 -16.40 -1.27
C TYR A 37 -23.34 -17.56 -2.24
N PRO A 38 -24.34 -18.21 -2.85
CA PRO A 38 -24.16 -19.49 -3.53
C PRO A 38 -23.42 -19.39 -4.87
N SER A 39 -22.68 -20.46 -5.18
CA SER A 39 -21.84 -20.75 -6.35
C SER A 39 -22.37 -20.33 -7.76
N PRO A 40 -23.66 -20.48 -8.13
CA PRO A 40 -24.10 -20.20 -9.51
C PRO A 40 -24.21 -18.71 -9.88
N TYR A 41 -24.15 -17.78 -8.92
CA TYR A 41 -24.20 -16.34 -9.19
C TYR A 41 -22.82 -15.68 -9.25
N ALA A 42 -21.77 -16.40 -8.82
CA ALA A 42 -20.39 -15.91 -8.83
C ALA A 42 -19.85 -15.69 -10.27
N ASP A 43 -20.42 -16.40 -11.25
CA ASP A 43 -20.01 -16.31 -12.67
C ASP A 43 -20.68 -15.16 -13.43
N LEU A 44 -21.59 -14.41 -12.82
CA LEU A 44 -22.27 -13.28 -13.48
C LEU A 44 -21.31 -12.09 -13.58
N GLU A 45 -21.20 -11.50 -14.78
CA GLU A 45 -20.27 -10.40 -15.08
C GLU A 45 -20.41 -9.20 -14.12
N TYR A 46 -21.64 -8.86 -13.73
CA TYR A 46 -21.93 -7.81 -12.75
C TYR A 46 -21.42 -8.16 -11.34
N VAL A 47 -21.56 -9.42 -10.94
CA VAL A 47 -21.13 -9.92 -9.62
C VAL A 47 -19.61 -10.01 -9.54
N GLN A 48 -18.94 -10.45 -10.61
CA GLN A 48 -17.47 -10.49 -10.68
C GLN A 48 -16.84 -9.11 -10.56
N LYS A 49 -17.46 -8.07 -11.14
CA LYS A 49 -16.99 -6.68 -11.01
C LYS A 49 -17.12 -6.13 -9.59
N MET A 50 -18.07 -6.65 -8.80
CA MET A 50 -18.42 -6.12 -7.47
C MET A 50 -17.94 -7.01 -6.31
N SER A 51 -17.44 -8.22 -6.59
CA SER A 51 -17.04 -9.17 -5.55
C SER A 51 -15.61 -8.90 -5.07
N CYS A 52 -15.48 -8.70 -3.76
CA CYS A 52 -14.19 -8.72 -3.07
C CYS A 52 -14.13 -10.01 -2.24
N GLU A 53 -13.07 -10.81 -2.44
CA GLU A 53 -12.81 -12.03 -1.65
C GLU A 53 -13.97 -13.07 -1.64
N GLY A 54 -14.73 -13.16 -2.73
CA GLY A 54 -15.82 -14.13 -2.87
C GLY A 54 -17.10 -13.78 -2.11
N ARG A 55 -17.24 -12.53 -1.64
CA ARG A 55 -18.47 -12.01 -1.02
C ARG A 55 -19.08 -10.90 -1.89
N ILE A 56 -20.41 -10.84 -1.93
CA ILE A 56 -21.16 -9.73 -2.53
C ILE A 56 -21.64 -8.83 -1.38
N PRO A 57 -21.20 -7.58 -1.31
CA PRO A 57 -21.64 -6.69 -0.24
C PRO A 57 -23.09 -6.23 -0.46
N ASN A 58 -23.85 -6.03 0.62
CA ASN A 58 -25.27 -5.65 0.55
C ASN A 58 -25.53 -4.36 -0.27
N TYR A 59 -24.56 -3.44 -0.28
CA TYR A 59 -24.65 -2.21 -1.09
C TYR A 59 -24.62 -2.51 -2.60
N ALA A 60 -23.95 -3.59 -3.05
CA ALA A 60 -23.89 -3.96 -4.47
C ALA A 60 -25.23 -4.50 -5.00
N LEU A 61 -26.09 -4.97 -4.09
CA LEU A 61 -27.46 -5.40 -4.38
C LEU A 61 -28.49 -4.30 -4.10
N PHE A 62 -28.08 -3.08 -3.74
CA PHE A 62 -29.00 -1.98 -3.39
C PHE A 62 -29.95 -2.33 -2.23
N LEU A 63 -29.45 -3.09 -1.24
CA LEU A 63 -30.19 -3.47 -0.04
C LEU A 63 -29.67 -2.66 1.15
N PHE A 64 -30.30 -1.52 1.43
CA PHE A 64 -29.91 -0.64 2.54
C PHE A 64 -30.70 -0.95 3.81
N GLY A 65 -30.12 -1.77 4.70
CA GLY A 65 -30.69 -2.10 6.02
C GLY A 65 -29.84 -3.13 6.75
N LEU A 66 -29.34 -2.81 7.95
CA LEU A 66 -28.28 -3.60 8.60
C LEU A 66 -28.73 -4.94 9.22
N TYR A 67 -30.01 -5.31 9.23
CA TYR A 67 -30.45 -6.52 9.93
C TYR A 67 -31.53 -7.38 9.24
N GLU A 68 -32.31 -6.87 8.29
CA GLU A 68 -33.24 -7.69 7.48
C GLU A 68 -33.35 -7.13 6.05
N ALA A 69 -33.05 -7.96 5.04
CA ALA A 69 -33.18 -7.61 3.62
C ALA A 69 -34.34 -8.41 2.97
N PRO A 70 -35.60 -8.06 3.23
CA PRO A 70 -36.75 -8.87 2.80
C PRO A 70 -36.87 -8.98 1.27
N ALA A 71 -36.40 -7.98 0.51
CA ALA A 71 -36.43 -7.98 -0.96
C ALA A 71 -35.25 -8.73 -1.61
N LEU A 72 -34.34 -9.34 -0.84
CA LEU A 72 -33.17 -10.07 -1.35
C LEU A 72 -33.51 -11.10 -2.44
N PRO A 73 -34.57 -11.93 -2.32
CA PRO A 73 -34.91 -12.89 -3.37
C PRO A 73 -35.24 -12.24 -4.71
N LEU A 74 -35.93 -11.09 -4.69
CA LEU A 74 -36.25 -10.33 -5.89
C LEU A 74 -34.98 -9.74 -6.52
N HIS A 75 -34.10 -9.14 -5.71
CA HIS A 75 -32.86 -8.53 -6.19
C HIS A 75 -31.91 -9.57 -6.81
N LEU A 76 -31.81 -10.77 -6.22
CA LEU A 76 -31.04 -11.89 -6.80
C LEU A 76 -31.65 -12.37 -8.13
N ALA A 77 -32.97 -12.47 -8.23
CA ALA A 77 -33.64 -12.84 -9.49
C ALA A 77 -33.40 -11.81 -10.61
N ILE A 78 -33.32 -10.53 -10.26
CA ILE A 78 -32.98 -9.43 -11.18
C ILE A 78 -31.53 -9.58 -11.67
N VAL A 79 -30.57 -9.74 -10.76
CA VAL A 79 -29.15 -9.93 -11.10
C VAL A 79 -28.95 -11.17 -11.99
N ALA A 80 -29.73 -12.23 -11.74
CA ALA A 80 -29.73 -13.46 -12.54
C ALA A 80 -30.35 -13.31 -13.93
N GLY A 81 -31.05 -12.21 -14.22
CA GLY A 81 -31.79 -12.03 -15.48
C GLY A 81 -33.00 -12.96 -15.63
N ASN A 82 -33.54 -13.52 -14.54
CA ASN A 82 -34.64 -14.48 -14.63
C ASN A 82 -36.01 -13.80 -14.52
N LEU A 83 -36.54 -13.35 -15.66
CA LEU A 83 -37.83 -12.67 -15.75
C LEU A 83 -38.99 -13.47 -15.12
N ARG A 84 -39.04 -14.80 -15.32
CA ARG A 84 -40.12 -15.64 -14.79
C ARG A 84 -40.17 -15.64 -13.26
N HIS A 85 -38.99 -15.65 -12.62
CA HIS A 85 -38.91 -15.56 -11.17
C HIS A 85 -39.26 -14.17 -10.68
N VAL A 86 -38.82 -13.12 -11.38
CA VAL A 86 -39.23 -11.74 -11.07
C VAL A 86 -40.75 -11.61 -11.09
N GLU A 87 -41.41 -12.04 -12.18
CA GLU A 87 -42.88 -12.03 -12.31
C GLU A 87 -43.58 -12.78 -11.17
N SER A 88 -43.08 -13.96 -10.79
CA SER A 88 -43.67 -14.76 -9.73
C SER A 88 -43.54 -14.09 -8.36
N LEU A 89 -42.38 -13.49 -8.07
CA LEU A 89 -42.09 -12.82 -6.80
C LEU A 89 -42.83 -11.49 -6.67
N THR A 90 -42.99 -10.73 -7.75
CA THR A 90 -43.73 -9.46 -7.75
C THR A 90 -45.25 -9.67 -7.64
N ILE A 91 -45.78 -10.78 -8.14
CA ILE A 91 -47.18 -11.18 -7.89
C ILE A 91 -47.37 -11.54 -6.42
N TRP A 92 -46.44 -12.30 -5.85
CA TRP A 92 -46.52 -12.77 -4.47
C TRP A 92 -46.36 -11.64 -3.45
N GLN A 93 -45.38 -10.75 -3.65
CA GLN A 93 -45.13 -9.61 -2.78
C GLN A 93 -44.82 -8.33 -3.58
N PRO A 94 -45.85 -7.57 -3.98
CA PRO A 94 -45.69 -6.34 -4.76
C PRO A 94 -44.91 -5.24 -4.05
N THR A 95 -44.85 -5.27 -2.71
CA THR A 95 -44.13 -4.28 -1.89
C THR A 95 -42.61 -4.39 -2.01
N TRP A 96 -42.09 -5.49 -2.56
CA TRP A 96 -40.66 -5.64 -2.84
C TRP A 96 -40.21 -4.88 -4.07
N VAL A 97 -41.14 -4.49 -4.95
CA VAL A 97 -40.81 -3.59 -6.07
C VAL A 97 -40.53 -2.21 -5.49
N SER A 98 -39.30 -1.74 -5.70
CA SER A 98 -38.80 -0.47 -5.21
C SER A 98 -37.98 0.25 -6.29
N PRO A 99 -37.74 1.56 -6.12
CA PRO A 99 -36.78 2.30 -6.93
C PRO A 99 -35.39 1.64 -7.02
N ASP A 100 -34.96 0.98 -5.94
CA ASP A 100 -33.69 0.26 -5.87
C ASP A 100 -33.69 -1.01 -6.75
N ALA A 101 -34.80 -1.75 -6.79
CA ALA A 101 -34.96 -2.89 -7.68
C ALA A 101 -34.93 -2.46 -9.17
N VAL A 102 -35.51 -1.31 -9.48
CA VAL A 102 -35.49 -0.70 -10.82
C VAL A 102 -34.07 -0.26 -11.19
N ALA A 103 -33.36 0.41 -10.29
CA ALA A 103 -31.96 0.81 -10.47
C ALA A 103 -31.04 -0.41 -10.67
N LEU A 104 -31.27 -1.48 -9.91
CA LEU A 104 -30.54 -2.74 -10.03
C LEU A 104 -30.78 -3.43 -11.40
N ALA A 105 -32.02 -3.42 -11.89
CA ALA A 105 -32.30 -3.96 -13.23
C ALA A 105 -31.58 -3.17 -14.34
N ALA A 106 -31.46 -1.84 -14.17
CA ALA A 106 -30.75 -0.98 -15.11
C ALA A 106 -29.22 -1.17 -15.08
N ILE A 107 -28.60 -1.23 -13.89
CA ILE A 107 -27.16 -1.45 -13.75
C ILE A 107 -26.72 -2.86 -14.18
N CYS A 108 -27.63 -3.85 -14.14
CA CYS A 108 -27.39 -5.20 -14.65
C CYS A 108 -27.69 -5.37 -16.15
N GLY A 109 -28.20 -4.34 -16.85
CA GLY A 109 -28.48 -4.41 -18.28
C GLY A 109 -29.74 -5.21 -18.65
N GLN A 110 -30.66 -5.41 -17.72
CA GLN A 110 -31.82 -6.30 -17.88
C GLN A 110 -33.06 -5.58 -18.44
N LEU A 111 -33.02 -5.18 -19.71
CA LEU A 111 -34.09 -4.39 -20.35
C LEU A 111 -35.50 -5.01 -20.20
N HIS A 112 -35.64 -6.33 -20.40
CA HIS A 112 -36.95 -7.00 -20.31
C HIS A 112 -37.53 -7.01 -18.89
N ILE A 113 -36.67 -7.17 -17.89
CA ILE A 113 -37.06 -7.09 -16.47
C ILE A 113 -37.45 -5.65 -16.14
N LEU A 114 -36.68 -4.67 -16.60
CA LEU A 114 -36.95 -3.26 -16.39
C LEU A 114 -38.30 -2.84 -17.00
N GLN A 115 -38.61 -3.29 -18.22
CA GLN A 115 -39.91 -3.10 -18.88
C GLN A 115 -41.07 -3.69 -18.08
N TYR A 116 -40.88 -4.88 -17.50
CA TYR A 116 -41.87 -5.52 -16.65
C TYR A 116 -42.07 -4.75 -15.35
N LEU A 117 -40.99 -4.39 -14.63
CA LEU A 117 -41.06 -3.63 -13.39
C LEU A 117 -41.77 -2.28 -13.60
N ALA A 118 -41.57 -1.62 -14.74
CA ALA A 118 -42.26 -0.38 -15.08
C ALA A 118 -43.80 -0.49 -15.19
N THR A 119 -44.33 -1.71 -15.33
CA THR A 119 -45.79 -1.95 -15.30
C THR A 119 -46.37 -2.03 -13.87
N MET A 120 -45.50 -2.11 -12.86
CA MET A 120 -45.88 -2.29 -11.45
C MET A 120 -46.03 -0.96 -10.71
N PRO A 121 -46.90 -0.87 -9.67
CA PRO A 121 -47.22 0.39 -8.98
C PRO A 121 -46.03 1.17 -8.40
N ASN A 122 -44.95 0.48 -8.03
CA ASN A 122 -43.73 1.06 -7.45
C ASN A 122 -42.49 0.89 -8.34
N GLY A 123 -42.67 0.45 -9.58
CA GLY A 123 -41.57 0.16 -10.50
C GLY A 123 -41.32 1.25 -11.53
N ALA A 124 -41.83 2.46 -11.29
CA ALA A 124 -41.63 3.60 -12.18
C ALA A 124 -40.11 3.83 -12.41
N PRO A 125 -39.67 4.00 -13.67
CA PRO A 125 -38.27 4.25 -13.96
C PRO A 125 -37.75 5.53 -13.31
N THR A 126 -36.53 5.48 -12.79
CA THR A 126 -35.93 6.58 -12.03
C THR A 126 -34.78 7.24 -12.78
N THR A 127 -34.43 8.47 -12.39
CA THR A 127 -33.23 9.16 -12.90
C THR A 127 -31.97 8.34 -12.61
N THR A 128 -31.88 7.71 -11.44
CA THR A 128 -30.79 6.81 -11.06
C THR A 128 -30.68 5.61 -12.01
N ALA A 129 -31.80 5.03 -12.45
CA ALA A 129 -31.78 3.93 -13.42
C ALA A 129 -31.21 4.39 -14.77
N MET A 130 -31.57 5.59 -15.23
CA MET A 130 -31.03 6.19 -16.45
C MET A 130 -29.51 6.45 -16.34
N ASP A 131 -29.07 7.04 -15.23
CA ASP A 131 -27.66 7.33 -14.98
C ASP A 131 -26.85 6.03 -14.94
N LEU A 132 -27.28 5.02 -14.17
CA LEU A 132 -26.58 3.74 -14.06
C LEU A 132 -26.53 2.96 -15.38
N ALA A 133 -27.59 3.00 -16.18
CA ALA A 133 -27.61 2.38 -17.50
C ALA A 133 -26.59 3.06 -18.44
N ALA A 134 -26.50 4.39 -18.40
CA ALA A 134 -25.54 5.15 -19.18
C ALA A 134 -24.09 4.88 -18.75
N MET A 135 -23.83 4.86 -17.44
CA MET A 135 -22.51 4.56 -16.85
C MET A 135 -21.99 3.16 -17.21
N ASN A 136 -22.87 2.20 -17.53
CA ASN A 136 -22.50 0.83 -17.89
C ASN A 136 -22.61 0.54 -19.40
N GLY A 137 -22.96 1.54 -20.22
CA GLY A 137 -22.98 1.41 -21.68
C GLY A 137 -24.20 0.69 -22.24
N TYR A 138 -25.32 0.62 -21.52
CA TYR A 138 -26.54 -0.03 -22.00
C TYR A 138 -27.41 0.91 -22.84
N LEU A 139 -26.96 1.20 -24.07
CA LEU A 139 -27.65 2.11 -24.99
C LEU A 139 -29.13 1.75 -25.20
N ASN A 140 -29.44 0.46 -25.33
CA ASN A 140 -30.82 -0.03 -25.49
C ASN A 140 -31.76 0.35 -24.32
N ILE A 141 -31.24 0.39 -23.09
CA ILE A 141 -31.99 0.84 -21.91
C ILE A 141 -32.11 2.36 -21.91
N VAL A 142 -31.03 3.08 -22.23
CA VAL A 142 -31.01 4.55 -22.33
C VAL A 142 -32.02 5.06 -23.37
N GLU A 143 -32.05 4.45 -24.56
CA GLU A 143 -33.02 4.76 -25.62
C GLU A 143 -34.46 4.49 -25.17
N TRP A 144 -34.69 3.35 -24.53
CA TRP A 144 -36.02 2.99 -24.03
C TRP A 144 -36.50 3.94 -22.94
N LEU A 145 -35.66 4.24 -21.94
CA LEU A 145 -35.98 5.18 -20.84
C LEU A 145 -36.25 6.59 -21.37
N HIS A 146 -35.46 7.05 -22.34
CA HIS A 146 -35.66 8.36 -22.98
C HIS A 146 -36.96 8.43 -23.80
N GLY A 147 -37.40 7.31 -24.40
CA GLY A 147 -38.59 7.24 -25.24
C GLY A 147 -39.93 7.19 -24.49
N LEU A 148 -39.93 7.09 -23.16
CA LEU A 148 -41.14 7.08 -22.34
C LEU A 148 -41.76 8.48 -22.25
N SER A 149 -43.10 8.58 -22.32
CA SER A 149 -43.81 9.87 -22.29
C SER A 149 -43.61 10.66 -21.00
N ASP A 150 -43.50 9.95 -19.87
CA ASP A 150 -43.10 10.46 -18.55
C ASP A 150 -41.74 9.85 -18.13
N GLY A 151 -40.83 9.74 -19.10
CA GLY A 151 -39.52 9.10 -18.89
C GLY A 151 -38.65 9.85 -17.88
N PRO A 152 -37.79 9.12 -17.14
CA PRO A 152 -36.86 9.77 -16.23
C PRO A 152 -35.87 10.63 -17.03
N GLY A 153 -35.61 11.84 -16.54
CA GLY A 153 -34.44 12.60 -16.98
C GLY A 153 -33.15 11.87 -16.65
N CYS A 154 -32.02 12.37 -17.13
CA CYS A 154 -30.71 11.97 -16.62
C CYS A 154 -30.06 13.14 -15.90
N THR A 155 -29.04 12.85 -15.09
CA THR A 155 -28.18 13.88 -14.53
C THR A 155 -26.88 13.98 -15.33
N VAL A 156 -26.02 14.91 -14.93
CA VAL A 156 -24.65 15.00 -15.47
C VAL A 156 -23.87 13.70 -15.22
N GLN A 157 -24.24 12.90 -14.21
CA GLN A 157 -23.58 11.62 -13.91
C GLN A 157 -23.73 10.58 -15.03
N ALA A 158 -24.85 10.58 -15.76
CA ALA A 158 -25.03 9.70 -16.91
C ALA A 158 -23.94 9.93 -17.96
N MET A 159 -23.74 11.19 -18.34
CA MET A 159 -22.76 11.58 -19.33
C MET A 159 -21.35 11.41 -18.78
N ASP A 160 -21.09 11.85 -17.54
CA ASP A 160 -19.76 11.78 -16.93
C ASP A 160 -19.25 10.34 -16.83
N GLY A 161 -20.09 9.41 -16.38
CA GLY A 161 -19.69 8.01 -16.28
C GLY A 161 -19.63 7.32 -17.65
N ALA A 162 -20.55 7.62 -18.58
CA ALA A 162 -20.44 7.12 -19.96
C ALA A 162 -19.11 7.55 -20.61
N VAL A 163 -18.67 8.79 -20.33
CA VAL A 163 -17.38 9.30 -20.80
C VAL A 163 -16.22 8.63 -20.07
N ALA A 164 -16.26 8.57 -18.73
CA ALA A 164 -15.20 7.99 -17.91
C ALA A 164 -14.94 6.51 -18.19
N TYR A 165 -15.96 5.75 -18.60
CA TYR A 165 -15.86 4.32 -18.92
C TYR A 165 -15.84 4.02 -20.44
N GLY A 166 -15.82 5.04 -21.28
CA GLY A 166 -15.55 4.89 -22.71
C GLY A 166 -16.74 4.44 -23.56
N HIS A 167 -17.97 4.67 -23.12
CA HIS A 167 -19.21 4.28 -23.81
C HIS A 167 -19.61 5.28 -24.90
N LEU A 168 -18.84 5.32 -26.00
CA LEU A 168 -19.01 6.30 -27.10
C LEU A 168 -20.42 6.35 -27.68
N ASP A 169 -21.09 5.22 -27.81
CA ASP A 169 -22.44 5.10 -28.36
C ASP A 169 -23.49 5.77 -27.46
N VAL A 170 -23.39 5.57 -26.14
CA VAL A 170 -24.21 6.27 -25.14
C VAL A 170 -23.87 7.77 -25.12
N VAL A 171 -22.58 8.13 -25.15
CA VAL A 171 -22.14 9.53 -25.17
C VAL A 171 -22.71 10.26 -26.39
N ALA A 172 -22.62 9.65 -27.58
CA ALA A 172 -23.16 10.23 -28.80
C ALA A 172 -24.68 10.43 -28.72
N PHE A 173 -25.41 9.42 -28.23
CA PHE A 173 -26.86 9.51 -28.05
C PHE A 173 -27.25 10.64 -27.07
N LEU A 174 -26.61 10.69 -25.89
CA LEU A 174 -26.91 11.71 -24.88
C LEU A 174 -26.50 13.10 -25.38
N HIS A 175 -25.38 13.25 -26.08
CA HIS A 175 -24.93 14.53 -26.62
C HIS A 175 -25.89 15.10 -27.67
N GLU A 176 -26.44 14.27 -28.55
CA GLU A 176 -27.37 14.71 -29.61
C GLU A 176 -28.77 15.03 -29.09
N ARG A 177 -29.22 14.31 -28.05
CA ARG A 177 -30.62 14.32 -27.61
C ARG A 177 -30.86 15.05 -26.30
N ARG A 178 -29.80 15.43 -25.58
CA ARG A 178 -29.88 16.01 -24.23
C ARG A 178 -28.95 17.21 -24.07
N THR A 179 -29.20 18.03 -23.05
CA THR A 179 -28.52 19.33 -22.85
C THR A 179 -27.70 19.41 -21.57
N GLU A 180 -27.73 18.36 -20.73
CA GLU A 180 -27.07 18.29 -19.42
C GLU A 180 -25.55 18.36 -19.53
N GLY A 181 -24.98 17.86 -20.64
CA GLY A 181 -23.55 17.91 -20.93
C GLY A 181 -22.69 17.02 -20.02
N CYS A 182 -21.37 17.15 -20.15
CA CYS A 182 -20.38 16.48 -19.30
C CYS A 182 -19.52 17.51 -18.56
N THR A 183 -19.00 17.12 -17.39
CA THR A 183 -18.00 17.91 -16.66
C THR A 183 -16.61 17.79 -17.27
N THR A 184 -15.75 18.75 -16.97
CA THR A 184 -14.31 18.69 -17.32
C THR A 184 -13.60 17.51 -16.65
N LEU A 185 -14.11 17.03 -15.50
CA LEU A 185 -13.58 15.87 -14.79
C LEU A 185 -13.86 14.56 -15.53
N ALA A 186 -15.00 14.46 -16.22
CA ALA A 186 -15.30 13.30 -17.06
C ALA A 186 -14.30 13.15 -18.21
N LEU A 187 -13.97 14.27 -18.88
CA LEU A 187 -12.96 14.26 -19.93
C LEU A 187 -11.58 13.84 -19.39
N ALA A 188 -11.20 14.32 -18.21
CA ALA A 188 -9.97 13.89 -17.54
C ALA A 188 -9.99 12.39 -17.16
N ALA A 189 -11.13 11.86 -16.70
CA ALA A 189 -11.28 10.44 -16.40
C ALA A 189 -11.20 9.55 -17.66
N ALA A 190 -11.81 9.98 -18.76
CA ALA A 190 -11.66 9.33 -20.07
C ALA A 190 -10.20 9.29 -20.52
N VAL A 191 -9.44 10.35 -20.22
CA VAL A 191 -7.99 10.43 -20.50
C VAL A 191 -7.23 9.42 -19.65
N CYS A 192 -7.41 9.41 -18.33
CA CYS A 192 -6.76 8.46 -17.42
C CYS A 192 -7.03 7.00 -17.81
N ASN A 193 -8.24 6.70 -18.28
CA ASN A 193 -8.64 5.35 -18.68
C ASN A 193 -8.32 5.01 -20.16
N GLY A 194 -7.70 5.93 -20.91
CA GLY A 194 -7.25 5.70 -22.29
C GLY A 194 -8.36 5.68 -23.34
N HIS A 195 -9.53 6.27 -23.06
CA HIS A 195 -10.70 6.29 -23.94
C HIS A 195 -10.63 7.35 -25.04
N THR A 196 -9.62 7.22 -25.92
CA THR A 196 -9.36 8.11 -27.07
C THR A 196 -10.59 8.44 -27.93
N PRO A 197 -11.47 7.49 -28.32
CA PRO A 197 -12.56 7.79 -29.25
C PRO A 197 -13.63 8.72 -28.65
N VAL A 198 -13.82 8.64 -27.33
CA VAL A 198 -14.78 9.51 -26.62
C VAL A 198 -14.24 10.92 -26.50
N ALA A 199 -12.95 11.07 -26.18
CA ALA A 199 -12.30 12.38 -26.11
C ALA A 199 -12.30 13.07 -27.48
N ASP A 200 -11.99 12.33 -28.56
CA ASP A 200 -12.04 12.84 -29.93
C ASP A 200 -13.46 13.29 -30.31
N PHE A 201 -14.48 12.50 -29.98
CA PHE A 201 -15.87 12.84 -30.26
C PHE A 201 -16.29 14.16 -29.58
N LEU A 202 -16.02 14.29 -28.28
CA LEU A 202 -16.40 15.49 -27.50
C LEU A 202 -15.64 16.76 -27.92
N LEU A 203 -14.41 16.61 -28.42
CA LEU A 203 -13.55 17.73 -28.82
C LEU A 203 -13.66 18.08 -30.31
N SER A 204 -14.30 17.22 -31.11
CA SER A 204 -14.52 17.48 -32.54
C SER A 204 -15.48 18.66 -32.77
N PRO A 205 -15.18 19.59 -33.71
CA PRO A 205 -16.11 20.64 -34.08
C PRO A 205 -17.34 20.00 -34.74
N ALA A 206 -18.50 20.19 -34.11
CA ALA A 206 -19.76 19.56 -34.51
C ALA A 206 -20.06 19.71 -36.01
N GLU A 207 -20.08 18.59 -36.74
CA GLU A 207 -20.87 18.43 -37.96
C GLU A 207 -21.61 17.09 -37.97
N PRO A 208 -22.79 17.04 -38.63
CA PRO A 208 -23.86 16.14 -38.29
C PRO A 208 -23.84 14.81 -39.07
N SER A 209 -24.53 13.81 -38.49
CA SER A 209 -25.16 12.66 -39.16
C SER A 209 -24.29 11.47 -39.62
N SER A 210 -23.99 10.59 -38.64
CA SER A 210 -24.21 9.11 -38.66
C SER A 210 -23.39 8.21 -39.62
N PRO A 211 -23.44 6.87 -39.49
CA PRO A 211 -23.03 6.02 -38.36
C PRO A 211 -22.04 4.93 -38.82
N GLN A 212 -20.93 4.75 -38.12
CA GLN A 212 -20.21 3.46 -38.09
C GLN A 212 -19.74 3.18 -36.66
N LEU A 213 -20.71 3.04 -35.75
CA LEU A 213 -20.46 2.61 -34.37
C LEU A 213 -20.23 1.10 -34.37
N LYS A 214 -19.02 0.69 -34.75
CA LYS A 214 -18.57 -0.67 -34.44
C LYS A 214 -18.38 -0.74 -32.93
N HIS A 215 -19.02 -1.73 -32.30
CA HIS A 215 -18.90 -2.01 -30.88
C HIS A 215 -17.43 -2.06 -30.44
N HIS A 216 -16.94 -0.96 -29.88
CA HIS A 216 -15.65 -0.91 -29.24
C HIS A 216 -15.85 -1.30 -27.77
N ARG A 217 -16.09 -2.61 -27.52
CA ARG A 217 -15.72 -3.16 -26.22
C ARG A 217 -14.22 -2.94 -26.07
N SER A 218 -13.85 -2.31 -24.96
CA SER A 218 -12.52 -1.80 -24.64
C SER A 218 -11.37 -2.58 -25.30
N ALA A 219 -10.59 -1.88 -26.13
CA ALA A 219 -9.31 -2.40 -26.57
C ALA A 219 -8.26 -2.12 -25.50
N PRO A 220 -7.46 -3.13 -25.08
CA PRO A 220 -6.35 -2.95 -24.17
C PRO A 220 -5.21 -2.29 -24.95
N GLY A 221 -5.06 -0.99 -24.79
CA GLY A 221 -4.04 -0.22 -25.47
C GLY A 221 -4.23 1.25 -25.16
N SER A 222 -3.79 1.66 -23.97
CA SER A 222 -3.74 3.04 -23.53
C SER A 222 -2.79 3.83 -24.45
N ASN A 223 -3.30 4.38 -25.56
CA ASN A 223 -2.59 5.41 -26.32
C ASN A 223 -2.76 6.76 -25.61
N LEU A 224 -2.39 6.80 -24.33
CA LEU A 224 -2.53 7.94 -23.43
C LEU A 224 -1.81 9.17 -23.97
N LEU A 225 -0.65 8.97 -24.61
CA LEU A 225 0.09 10.00 -25.34
C LEU A 225 -0.75 10.68 -26.45
N ARG A 226 -1.49 9.89 -27.23
CA ARG A 226 -2.36 10.42 -28.31
C ARG A 226 -3.51 11.23 -27.73
N THR A 227 -4.05 10.84 -26.59
CA THR A 227 -5.12 11.60 -25.92
C THR A 227 -4.62 12.95 -25.39
N ILE A 228 -3.41 13.01 -24.83
CA ILE A 228 -2.82 14.28 -24.36
C ILE A 228 -2.49 15.18 -25.55
N GLN A 229 -2.01 14.62 -26.67
CA GLN A 229 -1.86 15.36 -27.93
C GLN A 229 -3.15 16.08 -28.32
N VAL A 230 -4.29 15.38 -28.26
CA VAL A 230 -5.61 15.95 -28.57
C VAL A 230 -6.04 17.02 -27.56
N LEU A 231 -5.76 16.84 -26.26
CA LEU A 231 -6.06 17.88 -25.26
C LEU A 231 -5.24 19.15 -25.46
N VAL A 232 -3.97 19.00 -25.83
CA VAL A 232 -3.07 20.13 -26.14
C VAL A 232 -3.53 20.86 -27.39
N THR A 233 -3.89 20.15 -28.47
CA THR A 233 -4.38 20.80 -29.70
C THR A 233 -5.64 21.62 -29.48
N HIS A 234 -6.49 21.23 -28.51
CA HIS A 234 -7.72 21.94 -28.16
C HIS A 234 -7.56 22.91 -26.97
N ASN A 235 -6.32 23.18 -26.53
CA ASN A 235 -5.98 24.15 -25.47
C ASN A 235 -6.59 23.84 -24.08
N PHE A 236 -6.86 22.56 -23.78
CA PHE A 236 -7.35 22.09 -22.47
C PHE A 236 -6.22 21.67 -21.50
N ALA A 237 -4.97 21.93 -21.88
CA ALA A 237 -3.76 21.49 -21.17
C ALA A 237 -3.62 22.06 -19.73
N ALA A 238 -4.27 23.17 -19.41
CA ALA A 238 -4.20 23.81 -18.09
C ALA A 238 -4.79 22.97 -16.94
N ASN A 239 -5.57 21.93 -17.25
CA ASN A 239 -6.26 21.09 -16.27
C ASN A 239 -5.60 19.72 -16.04
N LEU A 240 -4.44 19.44 -16.65
CA LEU A 240 -3.71 18.18 -16.42
C LEU A 240 -3.06 18.19 -15.04
N ASN A 241 -3.42 17.22 -14.20
CA ASN A 241 -2.86 17.08 -12.85
C ASN A 241 -1.48 16.37 -12.89
N LYS A 242 -0.61 16.67 -11.91
CA LYS A 242 0.77 16.12 -11.81
C LYS A 242 0.81 14.60 -11.87
N GLN A 243 -0.14 13.92 -11.21
CA GLN A 243 -0.24 12.45 -11.21
C GLN A 243 -0.46 11.86 -12.61
N VAL A 244 -1.25 12.53 -13.46
CA VAL A 244 -1.49 12.07 -14.83
C VAL A 244 -0.22 12.24 -15.66
N ILE A 245 0.46 13.37 -15.51
CA ILE A 245 1.73 13.65 -16.19
C ILE A 245 2.80 12.61 -15.79
N ASP A 246 2.91 12.29 -14.51
CA ASP A 246 3.87 11.28 -14.02
C ASP A 246 3.50 9.88 -14.52
N ALA A 247 2.23 9.48 -14.50
CA ALA A 247 1.80 8.18 -15.05
C ALA A 247 2.09 8.03 -16.55
N VAL A 248 1.94 9.11 -17.33
CA VAL A 248 2.27 9.11 -18.77
C VAL A 248 3.76 8.91 -18.99
N MET A 249 4.57 9.58 -18.16
CA MET A 249 6.03 9.45 -18.20
C MET A 249 6.49 8.03 -17.83
N GLU A 250 5.83 7.36 -16.88
CA GLU A 250 6.13 5.96 -16.54
C GLU A 250 5.83 5.00 -17.68
N ILE A 251 4.73 5.23 -18.41
CA ILE A 251 4.26 4.31 -19.46
C ILE A 251 4.98 4.55 -20.80
N HIS A 252 5.19 5.81 -21.17
CA HIS A 252 5.65 6.20 -22.51
C HIS A 252 7.06 6.81 -22.54
N GLY A 253 7.70 7.03 -21.39
CA GLY A 253 9.11 7.42 -21.28
C GLY A 253 9.48 8.66 -22.10
N PHE A 254 10.45 8.50 -23.00
CA PHE A 254 11.02 9.58 -23.81
C PHE A 254 10.00 10.31 -24.70
N ASP A 255 9.12 9.59 -25.39
CA ASP A 255 8.14 10.20 -26.32
C ASP A 255 7.18 11.13 -25.58
N ALA A 256 6.81 10.77 -24.35
CA ALA A 256 6.02 11.62 -23.48
C ALA A 256 6.78 12.84 -22.99
N LEU A 257 8.04 12.66 -22.56
CA LEU A 257 8.88 13.77 -22.10
C LEU A 257 9.06 14.84 -23.17
N GLN A 258 9.40 14.42 -24.38
CA GLN A 258 9.61 15.32 -25.51
C GLN A 258 8.34 16.12 -25.79
N PHE A 259 7.21 15.43 -25.94
CA PHE A 259 5.93 16.06 -26.23
C PHE A 259 5.47 17.03 -25.13
N LEU A 260 5.56 16.62 -23.86
CA LEU A 260 5.16 17.44 -22.71
C LEU A 260 6.03 18.69 -22.56
N HIS A 261 7.32 18.59 -22.89
CA HIS A 261 8.24 19.72 -22.87
C HIS A 261 7.98 20.68 -24.04
N GLU A 262 7.89 20.18 -25.27
CA GLU A 262 7.64 21.00 -26.48
C GLU A 262 6.27 21.70 -26.42
N SER A 263 5.28 21.06 -25.81
CA SER A 263 3.95 21.64 -25.60
C SER A 263 3.90 22.68 -24.48
N GLY A 264 5.00 22.91 -23.75
CA GLY A 264 5.07 23.86 -22.63
C GLY A 264 4.30 23.44 -21.37
N ILE A 265 3.81 22.20 -21.30
CA ILE A 265 3.07 21.67 -20.14
C ILE A 265 4.04 21.42 -18.98
N ARG A 266 5.18 20.79 -19.27
CA ARG A 266 6.19 20.44 -18.27
C ARG A 266 7.49 21.18 -18.56
N ARG A 267 7.95 21.95 -17.58
CA ARG A 267 9.29 22.54 -17.60
C ARG A 267 10.30 21.48 -17.14
N ILE A 268 11.47 21.46 -17.77
CA ILE A 268 12.60 20.67 -17.31
C ILE A 268 13.23 21.44 -16.16
N ASP A 269 12.65 21.27 -14.97
CA ASP A 269 13.18 21.76 -13.71
C ASP A 269 13.95 20.66 -12.98
N GLN A 270 14.49 20.98 -11.81
CA GLN A 270 15.24 20.05 -10.99
C GLN A 270 14.43 18.78 -10.64
N GLU A 271 13.17 18.91 -10.23
CA GLU A 271 12.33 17.75 -9.87
C GLU A 271 12.14 16.82 -11.06
N CYS A 272 11.99 17.39 -12.26
CA CYS A 272 11.89 16.63 -13.50
C CYS A 272 13.17 15.83 -13.78
N VAL A 273 14.35 16.43 -13.62
CA VAL A 273 15.63 15.74 -13.84
C VAL A 273 15.83 14.63 -12.81
N ASP A 274 15.55 14.89 -11.54
CA ASP A 274 15.65 13.89 -10.46
C ASP A 274 14.71 12.71 -10.71
N TYR A 275 13.51 12.96 -11.23
CA TYR A 275 12.56 11.92 -11.64
C TYR A 275 13.07 11.11 -12.84
N ILE A 276 13.58 11.78 -13.89
CA ILE A 276 14.08 11.13 -15.10
C ILE A 276 15.28 10.23 -14.81
N ILE A 277 16.18 10.64 -13.91
CA ILE A 277 17.31 9.78 -13.51
C ILE A 277 16.82 8.49 -12.83
N LYS A 278 15.69 8.53 -12.11
CA LYS A 278 15.09 7.33 -11.50
C LYS A 278 14.56 6.34 -12.54
N THR A 279 14.13 6.80 -13.72
CA THR A 279 13.62 5.90 -14.77
C THR A 279 14.75 5.13 -15.48
N LYS A 280 16.01 5.57 -15.34
CA LYS A 280 17.21 5.01 -16.00
C LYS A 280 17.13 4.98 -17.53
N ASP A 281 16.22 5.73 -18.13
CA ASP A 281 16.12 5.83 -19.58
C ASP A 281 17.17 6.80 -20.13
N ARG A 282 18.12 6.26 -20.89
CA ARG A 282 19.25 7.02 -21.45
C ARG A 282 18.81 8.15 -22.37
N ALA A 283 17.73 7.96 -23.15
CA ALA A 283 17.24 8.97 -24.08
C ALA A 283 16.62 10.15 -23.33
N SER A 284 15.76 9.85 -22.33
CA SER A 284 15.16 10.86 -21.46
C SER A 284 16.22 11.63 -20.65
N ILE A 285 17.21 10.95 -20.08
CA ILE A 285 18.31 11.57 -19.33
C ILE A 285 19.11 12.51 -20.25
N GLU A 286 19.49 12.05 -21.43
CA GLU A 286 20.22 12.86 -22.40
C GLU A 286 19.45 14.11 -22.81
N TYR A 287 18.16 13.96 -23.13
CA TYR A 287 17.29 15.07 -23.50
C TYR A 287 17.20 16.10 -22.37
N ALA A 288 16.90 15.66 -21.14
CA ALA A 288 16.80 16.55 -19.99
C ALA A 288 18.11 17.31 -19.74
N LEU A 289 19.26 16.61 -19.77
CA LEU A 289 20.56 17.24 -19.54
C LEU A 289 20.94 18.23 -20.65
N ARG A 290 20.65 17.94 -21.92
CA ARG A 290 20.84 18.91 -23.02
C ARG A 290 20.05 20.18 -22.79
N HIS A 291 18.78 20.08 -22.40
CA HIS A 291 17.96 21.24 -22.11
C HIS A 291 18.46 22.03 -20.89
N VAL A 292 18.94 21.35 -19.85
CA VAL A 292 19.60 22.00 -18.71
C VAL A 292 20.87 22.77 -19.15
N LEU A 293 21.64 22.22 -20.09
CA LEU A 293 22.85 22.88 -20.63
C LEU A 293 22.51 24.12 -21.47
N VAL A 294 21.48 24.01 -22.32
CA VAL A 294 21.01 25.09 -23.21
C VAL A 294 20.38 26.23 -22.41
N THR A 295 19.48 25.92 -21.47
CA THR A 295 18.73 26.94 -20.69
C THR A 295 19.63 27.79 -19.79
N ASN A 296 20.83 27.31 -19.47
CA ASN A 296 21.80 28.04 -18.66
C ASN A 296 22.81 28.86 -19.49
N ASP A 297 22.67 28.92 -20.83
CA ASP A 297 23.61 29.57 -21.78
C ASP A 297 25.05 29.02 -21.71
N LYS A 298 25.25 27.74 -21.33
CA LYS A 298 26.58 27.22 -20.94
C LYS A 298 27.34 26.47 -22.02
N TRP A 299 26.70 25.98 -23.09
CA TRP A 299 27.41 25.22 -24.12
C TRP A 299 26.87 25.43 -25.54
N PRO A 300 27.71 25.78 -26.53
CA PRO A 300 27.32 25.70 -27.93
C PRO A 300 27.23 24.22 -28.33
N LEU A 301 26.01 23.74 -28.57
CA LEU A 301 25.71 22.38 -29.07
C LEU A 301 26.50 22.01 -30.34
N GLU A 302 27.07 22.99 -31.05
CA GLU A 302 27.92 22.81 -32.24
C GLU A 302 29.27 22.10 -31.96
N SER A 303 29.64 21.91 -30.69
CA SER A 303 30.92 21.31 -30.29
C SER A 303 30.84 19.82 -29.86
N LEU A 304 29.67 19.17 -29.91
CA LEU A 304 29.66 17.70 -29.86
C LEU A 304 30.16 17.18 -31.21
N GLY A 305 31.20 16.34 -31.21
CA GLY A 305 31.72 15.71 -32.43
C GLY A 305 30.66 14.91 -33.21
N ASP A 306 31.07 14.22 -34.27
CA ASP A 306 30.22 13.69 -35.36
C ASP A 306 28.94 12.89 -34.95
N SER A 307 28.84 12.35 -33.73
CA SER A 307 27.67 11.62 -33.23
C SER A 307 26.63 12.48 -32.49
N GLY A 308 27.00 13.67 -32.01
CA GLY A 308 26.11 14.54 -31.28
C GLY A 308 25.61 13.97 -29.94
N CYS A 309 26.13 12.86 -29.43
CA CYS A 309 25.62 12.11 -28.25
C CYS A 309 26.36 12.47 -26.95
N LEU A 310 25.63 12.84 -25.88
CA LEU A 310 26.26 13.20 -24.59
C LEU A 310 27.00 12.02 -23.94
N TRP A 311 26.55 10.78 -24.18
CA TRP A 311 27.14 9.58 -23.59
C TRP A 311 28.54 9.26 -24.13
N GLU A 312 28.89 9.78 -25.31
CA GLU A 312 30.17 9.54 -25.98
C GLU A 312 31.24 10.60 -25.64
N LEU A 313 30.92 11.56 -24.76
CA LEU A 313 31.88 12.55 -24.27
C LEU A 313 33.09 11.85 -23.63
N GLN A 314 34.27 12.07 -24.22
CA GLN A 314 35.54 11.50 -23.74
C GLN A 314 36.26 12.44 -22.77
N GLU A 315 36.08 13.75 -22.91
CA GLU A 315 36.73 14.78 -22.10
C GLU A 315 35.73 15.48 -21.16
N GLU A 316 36.24 16.03 -20.06
CA GLU A 316 35.44 16.81 -19.11
C GLU A 316 35.26 18.25 -19.58
N LEU A 317 34.07 18.81 -19.35
CA LEU A 317 33.77 20.21 -19.71
C LEU A 317 34.57 21.19 -18.81
N PRO A 318 35.11 22.30 -19.35
CA PRO A 318 35.86 23.28 -18.55
C PRO A 318 35.00 23.97 -17.47
N TRP A 319 35.51 24.05 -16.23
CA TRP A 319 34.84 24.72 -15.11
C TRP A 319 34.54 26.22 -15.38
N ALA A 320 35.35 26.87 -16.22
CA ALA A 320 35.30 28.31 -16.47
C ALA A 320 34.08 28.80 -17.27
N LEU A 321 33.37 27.92 -17.99
CA LEU A 321 32.16 28.26 -18.77
C LEU A 321 30.90 28.33 -17.89
N TRP A 322 30.99 27.89 -16.63
CA TRP A 322 29.86 27.73 -15.72
C TRP A 322 29.71 28.93 -14.77
N GLN A 323 29.35 30.11 -15.28
CA GLN A 323 28.94 31.26 -14.45
C GLN A 323 27.40 31.40 -14.46
N PRO A 324 26.67 31.01 -13.40
CA PRO A 324 25.21 31.14 -13.35
C PRO A 324 24.82 32.62 -13.33
N ARG A 325 24.06 33.09 -14.33
CA ARG A 325 23.72 34.51 -14.50
C ARG A 325 22.48 35.00 -13.76
N THR A 326 21.69 34.14 -13.11
CA THR A 326 20.48 34.53 -12.36
C THR A 326 20.14 33.43 -11.34
N MET A 327 19.84 33.63 -10.06
CA MET A 327 19.49 34.82 -9.27
C MET A 327 20.06 34.70 -7.84
N HIS A 328 20.46 35.84 -7.28
CA HIS A 328 20.69 36.17 -5.87
C HIS A 328 21.24 35.09 -4.91
N ASP A 329 22.52 35.32 -4.55
CA ASP A 329 23.29 34.82 -3.42
C ASP A 329 24.09 33.52 -3.63
N ASP A 330 25.36 33.75 -4.02
CA ASP A 330 26.52 32.84 -4.15
C ASP A 330 26.75 32.14 -5.52
N PRO A 331 27.73 32.59 -6.34
CA PRO A 331 28.03 32.07 -7.68
C PRO A 331 28.65 30.65 -7.73
N ARG A 332 28.76 29.97 -6.59
CA ARG A 332 29.27 28.59 -6.49
C ARG A 332 28.21 27.56 -6.11
N HIS A 333 26.97 27.99 -5.86
CA HIS A 333 25.94 27.09 -5.39
C HIS A 333 24.74 27.17 -6.34
N TRP A 334 24.53 26.09 -7.10
CA TRP A 334 23.15 25.69 -7.37
C TRP A 334 22.46 25.58 -5.99
N PRO A 335 21.17 25.96 -5.81
CA PRO A 335 20.50 25.77 -4.52
C PRO A 335 20.84 24.37 -4.01
N SER A 336 21.27 24.28 -2.75
CA SER A 336 21.92 23.14 -2.06
C SER A 336 21.11 21.84 -2.01
N ALA A 337 20.46 21.49 -3.11
CA ALA A 337 19.34 20.58 -3.24
C ALA A 337 19.42 19.75 -4.54
N PHE A 338 20.24 20.08 -5.54
CA PHE A 338 20.33 19.30 -6.78
C PHE A 338 21.12 18.02 -6.55
N LYS A 339 20.37 16.92 -6.37
CA LYS A 339 20.85 15.62 -5.91
C LYS A 339 20.94 14.60 -7.05
N ALA A 340 21.05 15.06 -8.29
CA ALA A 340 21.08 14.22 -9.47
C ALA A 340 22.17 13.12 -9.41
N MET A 341 23.39 13.48 -8.97
CA MET A 341 24.47 12.49 -8.81
C MET A 341 24.24 11.61 -7.59
N ASP A 342 23.70 12.14 -6.50
CA ASP A 342 23.36 11.36 -5.31
C ASP A 342 22.31 10.27 -5.63
N ILE A 343 21.30 10.61 -6.43
CA ILE A 343 20.25 9.68 -6.90
C ILE A 343 20.87 8.64 -7.85
N ALA A 344 21.67 9.05 -8.84
CA ALA A 344 22.32 8.12 -9.74
C ALA A 344 23.24 7.14 -9.00
N ALA A 345 23.95 7.63 -7.97
CA ALA A 345 24.82 6.82 -7.13
C ALA A 345 24.02 5.84 -6.26
N ALA A 346 22.90 6.28 -5.67
CA ALA A 346 21.98 5.41 -4.94
C ALA A 346 21.36 4.30 -5.80
N LEU A 347 21.22 4.54 -7.11
CA LEU A 347 20.66 3.58 -8.07
C LEU A 347 21.72 2.64 -8.68
N GLY A 348 23.00 2.85 -8.39
CA GLY A 348 24.10 2.08 -8.96
C GLY A 348 24.36 2.37 -10.44
N ASP A 349 23.90 3.52 -10.96
CA ASP A 349 24.04 3.88 -12.37
C ASP A 349 25.36 4.60 -12.63
N LEU A 350 26.45 3.81 -12.63
CA LEU A 350 27.80 4.31 -12.89
C LEU A 350 27.92 5.11 -14.21
N PRO A 351 27.32 4.69 -15.35
CA PRO A 351 27.31 5.49 -16.58
C PRO A 351 26.73 6.90 -16.39
N THR A 352 25.61 7.03 -15.68
CA THR A 352 24.99 8.33 -15.40
C THR A 352 25.86 9.16 -14.45
N VAL A 353 26.46 8.54 -13.42
CA VAL A 353 27.42 9.22 -12.53
C VAL A 353 28.63 9.76 -13.31
N GLN A 354 29.21 8.96 -14.19
CA GLN A 354 30.32 9.37 -15.07
C GLN A 354 29.91 10.49 -16.03
N LEU A 355 28.71 10.42 -16.60
CA LEU A 355 28.18 11.47 -17.46
C LEU A 355 28.02 12.79 -16.70
N LEU A 356 27.33 12.77 -15.56
CA LEU A 356 27.12 13.96 -14.72
C LEU A 356 28.46 14.58 -14.26
N HIS A 357 29.47 13.76 -13.98
CA HIS A 357 30.82 14.24 -13.66
C HIS A 357 31.54 14.86 -14.84
N ARG A 358 31.50 14.24 -16.04
CA ARG A 358 32.08 14.82 -17.26
C ARG A 358 31.44 16.15 -17.63
N LEU A 359 30.14 16.26 -17.38
CA LEU A 359 29.41 17.53 -17.53
C LEU A 359 29.79 18.58 -16.49
N ARG A 360 30.58 18.21 -15.46
CA ARG A 360 31.02 19.09 -14.37
C ARG A 360 29.85 19.78 -13.67
N LEU A 361 28.73 19.06 -13.50
CA LEU A 361 27.59 19.51 -12.73
C LEU A 361 27.89 19.43 -11.23
N ASP A 362 27.67 20.53 -10.50
CA ASP A 362 27.80 20.58 -9.04
C ASP A 362 26.54 20.00 -8.38
N CYS A 363 26.40 18.66 -8.45
CA CYS A 363 25.20 17.92 -8.06
C CYS A 363 25.51 16.70 -7.16
N CYS A 364 26.72 16.68 -6.60
CA CYS A 364 27.22 15.61 -5.75
C CYS A 364 27.39 16.13 -4.33
N SER A 365 26.97 15.33 -3.35
CA SER A 365 27.29 15.55 -1.95
C SER A 365 27.95 14.30 -1.36
N ALA A 366 28.38 14.37 -0.09
CA ALA A 366 28.82 13.17 0.63
C ALA A 366 27.73 12.08 0.64
N SER A 367 26.45 12.47 0.51
CA SER A 367 25.35 11.52 0.40
C SER A 367 25.40 10.66 -0.86
N ALA A 368 26.05 11.06 -1.96
CA ALA A 368 26.21 10.17 -3.11
C ALA A 368 26.95 8.88 -2.72
N MET A 369 28.08 9.04 -2.02
CA MET A 369 28.89 7.93 -1.57
C MET A 369 28.20 7.14 -0.45
N ASP A 370 27.53 7.83 0.49
CA ASP A 370 26.78 7.17 1.55
C ASP A 370 25.66 6.28 1.01
N HIS A 371 24.85 6.77 0.06
CA HIS A 371 23.77 6.00 -0.54
C HIS A 371 24.29 4.87 -1.44
N ALA A 372 25.37 5.09 -2.19
CA ALA A 372 26.02 4.03 -2.96
C ALA A 372 26.51 2.90 -2.03
N CYS A 373 27.11 3.25 -0.90
CA CYS A 373 27.54 2.28 0.11
C CYS A 373 26.35 1.55 0.77
N ALA A 374 25.31 2.29 1.13
CA ALA A 374 24.07 1.74 1.70
C ALA A 374 23.39 0.74 0.77
N ARG A 375 23.51 0.91 -0.55
CA ARG A 375 22.88 0.03 -1.56
C ARG A 375 23.83 -1.04 -2.12
N GLY A 376 25.07 -1.08 -1.65
CA GLY A 376 26.05 -2.10 -2.04
C GLY A 376 26.75 -1.83 -3.38
N HIS A 377 26.65 -0.61 -3.91
CA HIS A 377 27.26 -0.20 -5.18
C HIS A 377 28.74 0.18 -4.99
N LEU A 378 29.57 -0.84 -4.72
CA LEU A 378 31.00 -0.68 -4.45
C LEU A 378 31.77 -0.06 -5.62
N ASP A 379 31.39 -0.41 -6.85
CA ASP A 379 31.97 0.14 -8.08
C ASP A 379 31.74 1.65 -8.20
N VAL A 380 30.53 2.11 -7.90
CA VAL A 380 30.20 3.54 -7.84
C VAL A 380 30.94 4.23 -6.70
N ALA A 381 31.00 3.63 -5.50
CA ALA A 381 31.69 4.20 -4.36
C ALA A 381 33.21 4.34 -4.60
N GLN A 382 33.84 3.32 -5.19
CA GLN A 382 35.26 3.36 -5.60
C GLN A 382 35.51 4.44 -6.64
N TRP A 383 34.61 4.55 -7.62
CA TRP A 383 34.73 5.55 -8.67
C TRP A 383 34.58 6.97 -8.11
N LEU A 384 33.59 7.22 -7.24
CA LEU A 384 33.39 8.50 -6.59
C LEU A 384 34.62 8.89 -5.75
N LEU A 385 35.17 7.97 -4.96
CA LEU A 385 36.37 8.23 -4.16
C LEU A 385 37.60 8.59 -5.02
N ALA A 386 37.75 7.95 -6.19
CA ALA A 386 38.89 8.19 -7.07
C ALA A 386 38.82 9.52 -7.84
N HIS A 387 37.62 10.04 -8.11
CA HIS A 387 37.41 11.19 -9.02
C HIS A 387 36.80 12.42 -8.33
N ARG A 388 36.35 12.31 -7.08
CA ARG A 388 35.65 13.38 -6.34
C ARG A 388 36.27 13.62 -4.96
N THR A 389 35.99 14.79 -4.39
CA THR A 389 36.61 15.28 -3.14
C THR A 389 35.66 15.35 -1.96
N GLU A 390 34.36 15.17 -2.18
CA GLU A 390 33.28 15.28 -1.21
C GLU A 390 33.36 14.18 -0.13
N GLY A 391 33.89 13.01 -0.49
CA GLY A 391 34.07 11.87 0.41
C GLY A 391 32.76 11.24 0.87
N CYS A 392 32.83 10.49 1.98
CA CYS A 392 31.67 9.90 2.65
C CYS A 392 31.56 10.39 4.09
N THR A 393 30.36 10.29 4.66
CA THR A 393 30.14 10.55 6.07
C THR A 393 30.42 9.29 6.91
N ARG A 394 30.39 9.43 8.24
CA ARG A 394 30.46 8.29 9.18
C ARG A 394 29.26 7.35 9.04
N ASP A 395 28.19 7.80 8.40
CA ASP A 395 26.96 7.03 8.24
C ASP A 395 27.07 6.01 7.10
N ALA A 396 27.98 6.19 6.12
CA ALA A 396 28.19 5.26 5.02
C ALA A 396 28.42 3.81 5.49
N MET A 397 29.31 3.62 6.47
CA MET A 397 29.61 2.29 7.01
C MET A 397 28.43 1.74 7.83
N THR A 398 27.73 2.61 8.57
CA THR A 398 26.57 2.23 9.37
C THR A 398 25.41 1.76 8.49
N PHE A 399 25.13 2.47 7.40
CA PHE A 399 24.10 2.11 6.42
C PHE A 399 24.49 0.87 5.60
N ALA A 400 25.75 0.75 5.18
CA ALA A 400 26.23 -0.46 4.51
C ALA A 400 26.08 -1.70 5.40
N ALA A 401 26.35 -1.57 6.71
CA ALA A 401 26.14 -2.64 7.68
C ALA A 401 24.64 -2.95 7.91
N ALA A 402 23.79 -1.91 7.96
CA ALA A 402 22.33 -2.08 8.10
C ALA A 402 21.71 -2.85 6.94
N GLU A 403 22.25 -2.71 5.72
CA GLU A 403 21.77 -3.39 4.51
C GLU A 403 22.51 -4.70 4.20
N GLY A 404 23.57 -5.03 4.95
CA GLY A 404 24.29 -6.31 4.85
C GLY A 404 25.39 -6.33 3.78
N HIS A 405 25.97 -5.18 3.44
CA HIS A 405 27.01 -5.09 2.41
C HIS A 405 28.41 -5.25 3.00
N ALA A 406 28.74 -6.47 3.46
CA ALA A 406 30.03 -6.79 4.11
C ALA A 406 31.26 -6.33 3.31
N LYS A 407 31.29 -6.55 1.99
CA LYS A 407 32.39 -6.12 1.11
C LYS A 407 32.58 -4.60 1.06
N VAL A 408 31.49 -3.84 1.18
CA VAL A 408 31.56 -2.37 1.24
C VAL A 408 32.10 -1.94 2.60
N VAL A 409 31.69 -2.59 3.69
CA VAL A 409 32.22 -2.34 5.04
C VAL A 409 33.72 -2.66 5.12
N GLU A 410 34.15 -3.79 4.57
CA GLU A 410 35.56 -4.16 4.43
C GLU A 410 36.34 -3.06 3.71
N TRP A 411 35.83 -2.63 2.54
CA TRP A 411 36.48 -1.59 1.73
C TRP A 411 36.52 -0.22 2.43
N LEU A 412 35.42 0.23 3.05
CA LEU A 412 35.37 1.49 3.80
C LEU A 412 36.32 1.47 5.00
N HIS A 413 36.55 0.30 5.61
CA HIS A 413 37.50 0.18 6.69
C HIS A 413 38.94 0.14 6.19
N ASP A 414 39.26 -0.76 5.25
CA ASP A 414 40.62 -1.02 4.78
C ASP A 414 41.22 0.15 3.99
N VAL A 415 40.40 0.82 3.18
CA VAL A 415 40.88 1.87 2.26
C VAL A 415 40.75 3.25 2.89
N LEU A 416 39.64 3.54 3.59
CA LEU A 416 39.39 4.87 4.17
C LEU A 416 39.77 4.95 5.66
N GLY A 417 40.15 3.84 6.30
CA GLY A 417 40.50 3.82 7.73
C GLY A 417 39.35 4.25 8.64
N MET A 418 38.10 4.09 8.20
CA MET A 418 36.95 4.57 8.96
C MET A 418 36.82 3.79 10.29
N PRO A 419 36.59 4.51 11.42
CA PRO A 419 36.45 3.86 12.72
C PRO A 419 35.15 3.05 12.77
N CYS A 420 35.24 1.80 13.23
CA CYS A 420 34.08 0.95 13.47
C CYS A 420 33.26 1.52 14.63
N SER A 421 32.07 2.04 14.36
CA SER A 421 31.14 2.49 15.39
C SER A 421 30.38 1.31 16.02
N GLU A 422 29.86 1.49 17.22
CA GLU A 422 29.01 0.46 17.86
C GLU A 422 27.75 0.15 17.06
N ASN A 423 27.22 1.14 16.32
CA ASN A 423 26.06 0.97 15.47
C ASN A 423 26.34 0.01 14.30
N VAL A 424 27.56 -0.01 13.77
CA VAL A 424 27.97 -0.96 12.71
C VAL A 424 27.92 -2.39 13.25
N LEU A 425 28.46 -2.62 14.45
CA LEU A 425 28.42 -3.92 15.12
C LEU A 425 26.98 -4.33 15.46
N ALA A 426 26.17 -3.41 15.98
CA ALA A 426 24.77 -3.67 16.32
C ALA A 426 23.90 -3.98 15.10
N ASN A 427 24.12 -3.30 13.97
CA ASN A 427 23.43 -3.58 12.71
C ASN A 427 23.83 -4.95 12.14
N ALA A 428 25.12 -5.30 12.17
CA ALA A 428 25.58 -6.63 11.77
C ALA A 428 24.94 -7.73 12.66
N ALA A 429 24.84 -7.47 13.97
CA ALA A 429 24.21 -8.35 14.95
C ALA A 429 22.71 -8.50 14.73
N ALA A 430 22.01 -7.39 14.45
CA ALA A 430 20.57 -7.36 14.16
C ALA A 430 20.19 -8.16 12.91
N ARG A 431 21.11 -8.28 11.95
CA ARG A 431 20.92 -9.08 10.72
C ARG A 431 21.36 -10.54 10.85
N GLY A 432 22.11 -10.85 11.91
CA GLY A 432 22.76 -12.15 12.06
C GLY A 432 23.84 -12.42 11.02
N ASP A 433 24.47 -11.38 10.45
CA ASP A 433 25.54 -11.53 9.46
C ASP A 433 26.83 -11.97 10.15
N LEU A 434 27.01 -13.29 10.27
CA LEU A 434 28.16 -13.90 10.93
C LEU A 434 29.49 -13.55 10.25
N PHE A 435 29.48 -13.36 8.92
CA PHE A 435 30.70 -13.00 8.19
C PHE A 435 31.13 -11.58 8.53
N MET A 436 30.20 -10.63 8.49
CA MET A 436 30.47 -9.24 8.88
C MET A 436 30.84 -9.15 10.38
N LEU A 437 30.16 -9.89 11.25
CA LEU A 437 30.50 -9.93 12.68
C LEU A 437 31.89 -10.49 12.93
N THR A 438 32.26 -11.62 12.32
CA THR A 438 33.60 -12.20 12.48
C THR A 438 34.68 -11.29 11.95
N TYR A 439 34.44 -10.62 10.81
CA TYR A 439 35.34 -9.59 10.29
C TYR A 439 35.51 -8.45 11.30
N LEU A 440 34.42 -7.82 11.75
CA LEU A 440 34.45 -6.69 12.70
C LEU A 440 35.10 -7.06 14.05
N LEU A 441 34.90 -8.29 14.53
CA LEU A 441 35.48 -8.79 15.78
C LEU A 441 36.97 -9.18 15.65
N ALA A 442 37.43 -9.52 14.45
CA ALA A 442 38.82 -9.89 14.20
C ALA A 442 39.78 -8.67 14.12
N MET A 443 39.25 -7.45 14.10
CA MET A 443 40.05 -6.24 13.89
C MET A 443 40.76 -5.78 15.17
N PRO A 444 42.08 -5.47 15.12
CA PRO A 444 42.78 -4.84 16.23
C PRO A 444 42.30 -3.40 16.39
N LYS A 445 41.84 -3.04 17.60
CA LYS A 445 41.45 -1.66 17.91
C LYS A 445 42.68 -0.75 17.82
N LEU A 446 42.56 0.36 17.09
CA LEU A 446 43.55 1.43 17.12
C LEU A 446 43.72 1.93 18.57
N ASP A 447 44.87 1.59 19.15
CA ASP A 447 45.37 2.23 20.37
C ASP A 447 45.77 3.67 20.02
N GLU A 448 44.86 4.65 20.13
CA GLU A 448 45.27 6.02 20.42
C GLU A 448 44.29 6.76 21.35
N PRO A 449 44.80 7.36 22.45
CA PRO A 449 44.02 8.19 23.34
C PRO A 449 44.17 9.67 22.95
N THR A 450 43.12 10.31 22.43
CA THR A 450 43.03 11.77 22.47
C THR A 450 41.60 12.26 22.71
N ALA A 451 41.38 12.64 23.96
CA ALA A 451 40.73 13.86 24.43
C ALA A 451 39.42 14.33 23.78
N ASN A 452 38.40 14.36 24.64
CA ASN A 452 37.39 15.42 24.75
C ASN A 452 36.72 15.85 23.44
N ASP A 453 35.68 15.12 23.04
CA ASP A 453 34.35 15.73 22.97
C ASP A 453 33.28 14.65 23.10
N THR A 454 32.20 15.05 23.76
CA THR A 454 31.09 14.27 24.33
C THR A 454 30.79 12.92 23.64
N GLY A 455 31.03 11.83 24.38
CA GLY A 455 30.35 10.55 24.16
C GLY A 455 31.22 9.32 23.84
N SER A 456 32.47 9.23 24.31
CA SER A 456 33.28 8.04 24.04
C SER A 456 34.31 7.64 25.11
N LEU A 457 34.30 6.33 25.38
CA LEU A 457 35.41 5.41 25.66
C LEU A 457 36.21 5.62 26.97
N SER A 458 35.97 4.75 27.96
CA SER A 458 36.90 4.52 29.07
C SER A 458 37.27 3.02 29.17
N THR A 459 38.38 2.67 28.53
CA THR A 459 39.04 1.38 28.73
C THR A 459 39.56 1.26 30.16
N ALA A 460 39.14 0.23 30.90
CA ALA A 460 39.78 -0.19 32.15
C ALA A 460 40.33 -1.61 31.98
N ILE A 461 41.62 -1.79 32.29
CA ILE A 461 42.28 -3.10 32.34
C ILE A 461 42.17 -3.60 33.78
N LEU A 462 41.57 -4.77 33.99
CA LEU A 462 41.58 -5.46 35.29
C LEU A 462 42.87 -6.31 35.44
N PRO A 463 43.28 -6.65 36.69
CA PRO A 463 44.55 -7.33 36.98
C PRO A 463 44.72 -8.72 36.33
N ASP A 464 43.67 -9.24 35.72
CA ASP A 464 43.58 -10.61 35.22
C ASP A 464 43.80 -10.69 33.69
N GLY A 465 44.12 -9.56 33.03
CA GLY A 465 44.39 -9.51 31.59
C GLY A 465 43.17 -9.47 30.68
N CYS A 466 41.95 -9.37 31.23
CA CYS A 466 40.72 -9.20 30.46
C CYS A 466 40.42 -7.72 30.20
N LEU A 467 40.19 -7.37 28.93
CA LEU A 467 39.77 -6.03 28.47
C LEU A 467 38.28 -5.80 28.77
N GLN A 468 37.94 -4.74 29.51
CA GLN A 468 36.56 -4.28 29.69
C GLN A 468 36.17 -3.32 28.55
N TYR A 469 35.07 -3.64 27.86
CA TYR A 469 34.39 -2.72 26.93
C TYR A 469 33.35 -1.91 27.71
N SER A 470 33.47 -0.58 27.68
CA SER A 470 32.64 0.35 28.43
C SER A 470 31.67 1.14 27.53
N SER A 471 30.94 0.51 26.60
CA SER A 471 29.83 1.20 25.90
C SER A 471 28.95 0.21 25.11
N GLY A 472 27.63 0.43 25.19
CA GLY A 472 26.57 -0.18 24.37
C GLY A 472 26.31 -1.69 24.46
N CYS A 473 25.34 -2.11 25.28
CA CYS A 473 24.73 -3.47 25.23
C CYS A 473 23.96 -3.79 23.93
N TYR A 474 23.83 -2.80 23.04
CA TYR A 474 22.93 -2.80 21.90
C TYR A 474 23.16 -3.94 20.88
N ALA A 475 24.39 -4.41 20.70
CA ALA A 475 24.66 -5.46 19.71
C ALA A 475 24.10 -6.82 20.12
N VAL A 476 24.27 -7.22 21.39
CA VAL A 476 23.68 -8.46 21.90
C VAL A 476 22.17 -8.34 21.96
N ASP A 477 21.66 -7.19 22.42
CA ASP A 477 20.22 -6.92 22.50
C ASP A 477 19.55 -6.98 21.13
N ALA A 478 20.20 -6.43 20.09
CA ALA A 478 19.70 -6.45 18.72
C ALA A 478 19.74 -7.84 18.07
N ALA A 479 20.82 -8.61 18.29
CA ALA A 479 20.88 -10.01 17.83
C ALA A 479 19.81 -10.86 18.52
N ALA A 480 19.61 -10.67 19.82
CA ALA A 480 18.61 -11.38 20.59
C ALA A 480 17.18 -11.04 20.14
N ALA A 481 16.90 -9.75 19.92
CA ALA A 481 15.61 -9.28 19.44
C ALA A 481 15.20 -9.87 18.09
N ASN A 482 16.15 -10.21 17.21
CA ASN A 482 15.88 -10.78 15.88
C ASN A 482 16.09 -12.31 15.83
N GLY A 483 16.33 -12.97 16.98
CA GLY A 483 16.42 -14.43 17.03
C GLY A 483 17.75 -15.01 16.52
N HIS A 484 18.80 -14.21 16.42
CA HIS A 484 20.09 -14.64 15.87
C HIS A 484 20.97 -15.30 16.93
N LEU A 485 20.64 -16.53 17.33
CA LEU A 485 21.35 -17.28 18.38
C LEU A 485 22.87 -17.38 18.13
N GLU A 486 23.29 -17.68 16.90
CA GLU A 486 24.72 -17.79 16.58
C GLU A 486 25.46 -16.45 16.68
N ALA A 487 24.79 -15.33 16.36
CA ALA A 487 25.35 -14.00 16.56
C ALA A 487 25.46 -13.68 18.07
N VAL A 488 24.46 -14.05 18.88
CA VAL A 488 24.51 -13.92 20.34
C VAL A 488 25.66 -14.76 20.93
N ARG A 489 25.93 -15.96 20.39
CA ARG A 489 27.08 -16.79 20.79
C ARG A 489 28.41 -16.15 20.44
N LEU A 490 28.55 -15.59 19.23
CA LEU A 490 29.77 -14.86 18.84
C LEU A 490 30.02 -13.63 19.72
N LEU A 491 28.95 -12.98 20.19
CA LEU A 491 29.02 -11.80 21.05
C LEU A 491 29.02 -12.13 22.55
N GLN A 492 29.34 -13.37 22.97
CA GLN A 492 29.23 -13.80 24.36
C GLN A 492 30.03 -12.94 25.36
N LEU A 493 31.19 -12.40 24.94
CA LEU A 493 32.02 -11.51 25.77
C LEU A 493 31.50 -10.07 25.87
N HIS A 494 30.48 -9.71 25.09
CA HIS A 494 29.89 -8.37 25.11
C HIS A 494 28.80 -8.28 26.19
N ARG A 495 28.61 -7.07 26.72
CA ARG A 495 27.54 -6.78 27.68
C ARG A 495 26.18 -6.89 26.96
N ALA A 496 25.19 -7.41 27.67
CA ALA A 496 23.79 -7.37 27.26
C ALA A 496 23.01 -6.55 28.30
N SER A 497 21.78 -6.18 27.99
CA SER A 497 20.83 -5.67 28.97
C SER A 497 19.64 -6.61 29.10
N THR A 498 18.72 -6.28 29.99
CA THR A 498 17.43 -6.97 30.09
C THR A 498 16.63 -6.90 28.79
N ASP A 499 16.85 -5.87 27.95
CA ASP A 499 16.21 -5.73 26.64
C ASP A 499 16.52 -6.91 25.71
N ALA A 500 17.67 -7.59 25.86
CA ALA A 500 17.97 -8.79 25.08
C ALA A 500 16.91 -9.87 25.29
N MET A 501 16.60 -10.19 26.55
CA MET A 501 15.60 -11.21 26.87
C MET A 501 14.18 -10.69 26.64
N ASP A 502 13.91 -9.42 26.97
CA ASP A 502 12.59 -8.83 26.81
C ASP A 502 12.14 -8.78 25.35
N ARG A 503 13.02 -8.34 24.45
CA ARG A 503 12.72 -8.26 23.01
C ARG A 503 12.74 -9.63 22.34
N ALA A 504 13.66 -10.52 22.73
CA ALA A 504 13.64 -11.91 22.25
C ALA A 504 12.31 -12.59 22.62
N ALA A 505 11.79 -12.34 23.83
CA ALA A 505 10.52 -12.87 24.26
C ALA A 505 9.32 -12.27 23.51
N SER A 506 9.33 -10.94 23.33
CA SER A 506 8.29 -10.21 22.59
C SER A 506 8.15 -10.66 21.13
N ASN A 507 9.24 -11.14 20.53
CA ASN A 507 9.28 -11.64 19.16
C ASN A 507 9.25 -13.18 19.05
N GLY A 508 9.13 -13.90 20.18
CA GLY A 508 8.91 -15.35 20.19
C GLY A 508 10.15 -16.23 20.04
N HIS A 509 11.35 -15.70 20.30
CA HIS A 509 12.62 -16.41 20.12
C HIS A 509 13.01 -17.25 21.36
N LEU A 510 12.35 -18.40 21.54
CA LEU A 510 12.55 -19.28 22.71
C LEU A 510 14.01 -19.79 22.83
N ASP A 511 14.65 -20.15 21.72
CA ASP A 511 16.04 -20.62 21.67
C ASP A 511 17.04 -19.57 22.18
N VAL A 512 16.81 -18.30 21.84
CA VAL A 512 17.57 -17.18 22.38
C VAL A 512 17.25 -16.98 23.86
N VAL A 513 15.98 -16.97 24.26
CA VAL A 513 15.58 -16.78 25.68
C VAL A 513 16.17 -17.87 26.57
N THR A 514 16.11 -19.13 26.15
CA THR A 514 16.71 -20.25 26.89
C THR A 514 18.23 -20.16 26.97
N PHE A 515 18.89 -19.73 25.90
CA PHE A 515 20.33 -19.49 25.91
C PHE A 515 20.72 -18.34 26.85
N LEU A 516 20.02 -17.20 26.77
CA LEU A 516 20.25 -16.06 27.64
C LEU A 516 20.01 -16.42 29.11
N HIS A 517 18.96 -17.18 29.41
CA HIS A 517 18.70 -17.70 30.76
C HIS A 517 19.84 -18.59 31.28
N ALA A 518 20.34 -19.51 30.45
CA ALA A 518 21.34 -20.49 30.86
C ALA A 518 22.76 -19.91 30.99
N GLN A 519 23.09 -18.91 30.17
CA GLN A 519 24.47 -18.43 30.02
C GLN A 519 24.70 -17.01 30.57
N ARG A 520 23.62 -16.29 30.93
CA ARG A 520 23.71 -14.88 31.32
C ARG A 520 22.91 -14.57 32.58
N THR A 521 23.25 -13.47 33.25
CA THR A 521 22.70 -13.11 34.57
C THR A 521 21.83 -11.85 34.56
N GLU A 522 21.70 -11.15 33.43
CA GLU A 522 20.92 -9.90 33.32
C GLU A 522 19.42 -10.13 33.56
N GLY A 523 18.87 -11.26 33.10
CA GLY A 523 17.44 -11.60 33.27
C GLY A 523 16.50 -10.81 32.36
N CYS A 524 15.21 -10.77 32.73
CA CYS A 524 14.14 -10.07 32.02
C CYS A 524 13.36 -9.13 32.94
N THR A 525 12.60 -8.22 32.35
CA THR A 525 11.61 -7.36 33.02
C THR A 525 10.18 -7.82 32.75
N ASP A 526 9.21 -7.14 33.36
CA ASP A 526 7.77 -7.30 33.09
C ASP A 526 7.40 -7.15 31.60
N ARG A 527 8.18 -6.37 30.84
CA ARG A 527 8.02 -6.20 29.38
C ARG A 527 8.12 -7.50 28.60
N ALA A 528 8.95 -8.45 29.03
CA ALA A 528 9.05 -9.75 28.39
C ALA A 528 7.72 -10.50 28.40
N PHE A 529 6.99 -10.41 29.52
CA PHE A 529 5.70 -11.07 29.72
C PHE A 529 4.60 -10.40 28.91
N VAL A 530 4.50 -9.06 29.01
CA VAL A 530 3.54 -8.26 28.23
C VAL A 530 3.76 -8.47 26.74
N GLY A 531 5.02 -8.40 26.29
CA GLY A 531 5.40 -8.62 24.90
C GLY A 531 5.11 -10.02 24.40
N ALA A 532 5.40 -11.06 25.20
CA ALA A 532 5.08 -12.45 24.83
C ALA A 532 3.56 -12.67 24.69
N ILE A 533 2.73 -12.07 25.55
CA ILE A 533 1.26 -12.13 25.42
C ILE A 533 0.81 -11.36 24.18
N ALA A 534 1.28 -10.12 23.99
CA ALA A 534 0.89 -9.26 22.88
C ALA A 534 1.29 -9.85 21.51
N GLY A 535 2.46 -10.50 21.43
CA GLY A 535 2.91 -11.25 20.25
C GLY A 535 2.29 -12.64 20.12
N GLY A 536 1.61 -13.13 21.17
CA GLY A 536 0.95 -14.43 21.18
C GLY A 536 1.92 -15.62 21.18
N HIS A 537 3.00 -15.51 21.96
CA HIS A 537 4.07 -16.48 22.07
C HIS A 537 3.91 -17.34 23.35
N ASP A 538 2.87 -18.16 23.39
CA ASP A 538 2.43 -18.91 24.59
C ASP A 538 3.55 -19.77 25.22
N VAL A 539 4.38 -20.42 24.39
CA VAL A 539 5.50 -21.27 24.85
C VAL A 539 6.61 -20.45 25.54
N VAL A 540 6.89 -19.25 25.00
CA VAL A 540 7.86 -18.35 25.61
C VAL A 540 7.31 -17.81 26.93
N PHE A 541 6.03 -17.45 26.95
CA PHE A 541 5.37 -16.99 28.16
C PHE A 541 5.33 -18.06 29.26
N GLU A 542 5.05 -19.32 28.92
CA GLU A 542 5.11 -20.46 29.85
C GLU A 542 6.52 -20.58 30.46
N PHE A 543 7.56 -20.51 29.61
CA PHE A 543 8.95 -20.52 30.07
C PHE A 543 9.26 -19.35 31.02
N LEU A 544 8.82 -18.13 30.67
CA LEU A 544 9.05 -16.94 31.50
C LEU A 544 8.36 -17.04 32.86
N ILE A 545 7.11 -17.52 32.92
CA ILE A 545 6.42 -17.71 34.20
C ILE A 545 7.13 -18.77 35.05
N ALA A 546 7.52 -19.89 34.45
CA ALA A 546 8.16 -20.99 35.19
C ALA A 546 9.48 -20.57 35.87
N HIS A 547 10.22 -19.62 35.28
CA HIS A 547 11.56 -19.23 35.74
C HIS A 547 11.65 -17.81 36.35
N TYR A 548 10.73 -16.91 36.00
CA TYR A 548 10.82 -15.48 36.32
C TYR A 548 9.50 -14.88 36.84
N ALA A 549 8.57 -15.67 37.38
CA ALA A 549 7.30 -15.18 37.94
C ALA A 549 7.45 -14.00 38.93
N THR A 550 8.57 -13.92 39.66
CA THR A 550 8.87 -12.83 40.61
C THR A 550 9.25 -11.50 39.95
N ALA A 551 9.52 -11.48 38.64
CA ALA A 551 9.84 -10.27 37.88
C ALA A 551 8.60 -9.48 37.46
N VAL A 552 7.40 -10.05 37.61
CA VAL A 552 6.13 -9.40 37.27
C VAL A 552 5.78 -8.37 38.34
N THR A 553 5.64 -7.10 37.94
CA THR A 553 5.32 -5.98 38.83
C THR A 553 3.81 -5.69 38.86
N ASP A 554 3.12 -5.80 37.72
CA ASP A 554 1.69 -5.56 37.56
C ASP A 554 0.99 -6.79 36.95
N HIS A 555 0.39 -7.60 37.80
CA HIS A 555 -0.39 -8.76 37.35
C HIS A 555 -1.65 -8.34 36.59
N VAL A 556 -2.27 -7.20 36.90
CA VAL A 556 -3.53 -6.74 36.27
C VAL A 556 -3.27 -6.42 34.79
N GLU A 557 -2.13 -5.82 34.49
CA GLU A 557 -1.75 -5.48 33.11
C GLU A 557 -1.67 -6.72 32.21
N LEU A 558 -1.13 -7.84 32.71
CA LEU A 558 -1.05 -9.10 31.96
C LEU A 558 -2.44 -9.67 31.61
N TYR A 559 -3.37 -9.62 32.56
CA TYR A 559 -4.76 -10.07 32.33
C TYR A 559 -5.49 -9.18 31.32
N VAL A 560 -5.29 -7.86 31.40
CA VAL A 560 -5.89 -6.91 30.44
C VAL A 560 -5.32 -7.12 29.03
N GLU A 561 -4.01 -7.34 28.91
CA GLU A 561 -3.37 -7.58 27.61
C GLU A 561 -3.81 -8.91 27.00
N ALA A 562 -3.88 -9.98 27.80
CA ALA A 562 -4.42 -11.27 27.35
C ALA A 562 -5.88 -11.15 26.89
N ALA A 563 -6.68 -10.29 27.55
CA ALA A 563 -8.06 -10.04 27.15
C ALA A 563 -8.18 -9.31 25.79
N LYS A 564 -7.25 -8.41 25.46
CA LYS A 564 -7.20 -7.77 24.13
C LYS A 564 -6.88 -8.77 23.01
N GLN A 565 -6.03 -9.76 23.30
CA GLN A 565 -5.61 -10.78 22.32
C GLN A 565 -6.66 -11.88 22.12
N GLY A 566 -7.60 -12.05 23.05
CA GLY A 566 -8.74 -12.97 22.90
C GLY A 566 -8.42 -14.45 23.11
N ARG A 567 -7.22 -14.77 23.58
CA ARG A 567 -6.75 -16.17 23.70
C ARG A 567 -7.13 -16.75 25.05
N VAL A 568 -8.07 -17.71 25.03
CA VAL A 568 -8.51 -18.42 26.25
C VAL A 568 -7.37 -19.21 26.89
N ALA A 569 -6.43 -19.76 26.09
CA ALA A 569 -5.29 -20.53 26.60
C ALA A 569 -4.34 -19.69 27.47
N THR A 570 -4.01 -18.47 27.05
CA THR A 570 -3.15 -17.55 27.83
C THR A 570 -3.86 -17.08 29.10
N MET A 571 -5.17 -16.85 29.03
CA MET A 571 -6.00 -16.51 30.19
C MET A 571 -6.09 -17.65 31.20
N ALA A 572 -6.27 -18.88 30.73
CA ALA A 572 -6.25 -20.08 31.57
C ALA A 572 -4.88 -20.26 32.24
N MET A 573 -3.79 -20.07 31.49
CA MET A 573 -2.42 -20.15 32.00
C MET A 573 -2.12 -19.08 33.06
N LEU A 574 -2.56 -17.82 32.83
CA LEU A 574 -2.49 -16.75 33.83
C LEU A 574 -3.25 -17.13 35.11
N SER A 575 -4.49 -17.58 34.98
CA SER A 575 -5.31 -18.00 36.13
C SER A 575 -4.73 -19.18 36.91
N ALA A 576 -4.03 -20.09 36.25
CA ALA A 576 -3.41 -21.26 36.88
C ALA A 576 -2.08 -20.94 37.58
N LEU A 577 -1.26 -20.07 36.98
CA LEU A 577 0.13 -19.87 37.42
C LEU A 577 0.35 -18.56 38.21
N LEU A 578 -0.50 -17.54 38.01
CA LEU A 578 -0.45 -16.24 38.68
C LEU A 578 -1.86 -15.80 39.11
N PRO A 579 -2.48 -16.49 40.08
CA PRO A 579 -3.85 -16.21 40.50
C PRO A 579 -3.96 -14.79 41.07
N LEU A 580 -4.93 -14.02 40.55
CA LEU A 580 -5.22 -12.66 40.98
C LEU A 580 -6.72 -12.53 41.28
N GLU A 581 -7.05 -11.99 42.46
CA GLU A 581 -8.42 -11.58 42.77
C GLU A 581 -8.78 -10.34 41.94
N LEU A 582 -9.54 -10.55 40.87
CA LEU A 582 -9.97 -9.48 39.96
C LEU A 582 -11.13 -8.70 40.57
N THR A 583 -10.99 -7.37 40.65
CA THR A 583 -12.11 -6.50 41.03
C THR A 583 -13.11 -6.37 39.88
N LEU A 584 -14.39 -6.16 40.18
CA LEU A 584 -15.46 -5.92 39.19
C LEU A 584 -15.06 -4.90 38.11
N ARG A 585 -14.39 -3.79 38.49
CA ARG A 585 -13.92 -2.76 37.54
C ARG A 585 -12.86 -3.27 36.56
N GLN A 586 -12.02 -4.22 36.97
CA GLN A 586 -11.00 -4.82 36.11
C GLN A 586 -11.64 -5.83 35.16
N VAL A 587 -12.61 -6.60 35.65
CA VAL A 587 -13.42 -7.52 34.84
C VAL A 587 -14.20 -6.75 33.77
N ASP A 588 -14.89 -5.66 34.12
CA ASP A 588 -15.60 -4.79 33.16
C ASP A 588 -14.68 -4.27 32.06
N LYS A 589 -13.45 -3.88 32.43
CA LYS A 589 -12.43 -3.42 31.48
C LYS A 589 -12.01 -4.53 30.51
N MET A 590 -11.86 -5.76 31.00
CA MET A 590 -11.50 -6.93 30.17
C MET A 590 -12.65 -7.33 29.23
N VAL A 591 -13.90 -7.34 29.72
CA VAL A 591 -15.10 -7.60 28.91
C VAL A 591 -15.24 -6.55 27.81
N LEU A 592 -15.03 -5.27 28.10
CA LEU A 592 -15.08 -4.19 27.11
C LEU A 592 -14.04 -4.38 25.99
N TYR A 593 -12.81 -4.78 26.32
CA TYR A 593 -11.77 -5.03 25.30
C TYR A 593 -12.08 -6.28 24.47
N ALA A 594 -12.51 -7.37 25.11
CA ALA A 594 -12.91 -8.60 24.41
C ALA A 594 -14.11 -8.38 23.47
N ALA A 595 -15.11 -7.60 23.90
CA ALA A 595 -16.27 -7.24 23.09
C ALA A 595 -15.90 -6.33 21.90
N ARG A 596 -15.03 -5.32 22.11
CA ARG A 596 -14.53 -4.46 21.03
C ARG A 596 -13.76 -5.21 19.95
N ALA A 597 -13.01 -6.24 20.34
CA ALA A 597 -12.23 -7.08 19.43
C ALA A 597 -13.00 -8.31 18.92
N ASN A 598 -14.27 -8.48 19.32
CA ASN A 598 -15.16 -9.58 18.92
C ASN A 598 -14.67 -10.99 19.33
N HIS A 599 -14.05 -11.10 20.51
CA HIS A 599 -13.51 -12.37 21.04
C HIS A 599 -14.58 -13.16 21.80
N VAL A 600 -15.48 -13.84 21.08
CA VAL A 600 -16.65 -14.55 21.64
C VAL A 600 -16.26 -15.66 22.63
N ASP A 601 -15.22 -16.44 22.34
CA ASP A 601 -14.78 -17.55 23.19
C ASP A 601 -14.25 -17.05 24.54
N LEU A 602 -13.58 -15.89 24.53
CA LEU A 602 -13.09 -15.25 25.74
C LEU A 602 -14.24 -14.65 26.57
N LEU A 603 -15.25 -14.06 25.92
CA LEU A 603 -16.43 -13.56 26.63
C LEU A 603 -17.20 -14.69 27.31
N GLN A 604 -17.33 -15.85 26.66
CA GLN A 604 -17.92 -17.04 27.28
C GLN A 604 -17.07 -17.55 28.45
N TRP A 605 -15.74 -17.56 28.30
CA TRP A 605 -14.84 -17.95 29.37
C TRP A 605 -14.93 -17.00 30.58
N LEU A 606 -14.95 -15.68 30.35
CA LEU A 606 -15.11 -14.67 31.40
C LEU A 606 -16.47 -14.78 32.09
N ALA A 607 -17.56 -14.96 31.33
CA ALA A 607 -18.90 -15.16 31.89
C ALA A 607 -18.96 -16.41 32.79
N ASN A 608 -18.34 -17.50 32.37
CA ASN A 608 -18.26 -18.73 33.15
C ASN A 608 -17.37 -18.60 34.40
N ALA A 609 -16.28 -17.81 34.32
CA ALA A 609 -15.38 -17.56 35.44
C ALA A 609 -15.98 -16.61 36.50
N ILE A 610 -16.82 -15.66 36.09
CA ILE A 610 -17.56 -14.76 36.99
C ILE A 610 -18.74 -15.49 37.66
N GLY A 611 -19.38 -16.42 36.93
CA GLY A 611 -20.55 -17.17 37.41
C GLY A 611 -20.27 -18.23 38.49
N THR A 612 -19.03 -18.40 38.95
CA THR A 612 -18.66 -19.39 39.98
C THR A 612 -18.57 -18.85 41.40
N GLU A 613 -18.65 -17.53 41.61
CA GLU A 613 -18.73 -16.94 42.96
C GLU A 613 -20.03 -16.14 43.12
N ASP A 614 -21.01 -16.86 43.67
CA ASP A 614 -22.27 -16.39 44.25
C ASP A 614 -23.28 -15.60 43.38
N ASN A 615 -24.48 -16.18 43.33
CA ASN A 615 -25.76 -15.60 42.92
C ASN A 615 -25.81 -14.06 42.90
N ASP A 616 -26.00 -13.47 41.71
CA ASP A 616 -27.02 -12.44 41.48
C ASP A 616 -27.22 -12.21 39.97
N ASP A 617 -28.49 -12.31 39.55
CA ASP A 617 -29.03 -12.30 38.18
C ASP A 617 -28.84 -10.96 37.39
N GLU A 618 -27.93 -10.07 37.76
CA GLU A 618 -27.87 -8.71 37.17
C GLU A 618 -26.83 -8.49 36.06
N LEU A 619 -25.94 -9.43 35.76
CA LEU A 619 -24.84 -9.22 34.80
C LEU A 619 -25.01 -9.89 33.42
N LEU A 620 -26.08 -10.64 33.20
CA LEU A 620 -26.38 -11.28 31.89
C LEU A 620 -26.98 -10.33 30.84
N HIS A 621 -27.06 -9.01 31.11
CA HIS A 621 -27.77 -8.04 30.28
C HIS A 621 -26.94 -6.88 29.71
N ALA A 622 -25.62 -6.87 29.85
CA ALA A 622 -24.72 -5.90 29.19
C ALA A 622 -23.83 -6.61 28.16
#